data_AF-A0A1M5PT96-F1
#
_entry.id   AF-A0A1M5PT96-F1
#
_cell.length_a   1.000
_cell.length_b   1.000
_cell.length_c   1.000
_cell.angle_alpha   90.00
_cell.angle_beta   90.00
_cell.angle_gamma   90.00
#
_symmetry.space_group_name_H-M   'P 1'
#
loop_
_entity.id
_entity.type
_entity.pdbx_description
1 polymer ?
#
loop_
_entity_poly.entity_id
_entity_poly.type
_entity_poly.pdbx_seq_one_letter_code
_entity_poly.pdbx_strand_id
1 'polypeptide(L)'
;MIHWHHSLMLSTNKAPTRATARSKISNGTRLFTNIDGRTSSARRFRDLVQSFEAEFEGNLCEADRSLIRQAATLLLKSEQMQEAVVRGEPVDSDALIRMASTAKRVLAAISAKSVKRKPAAPTIADYLARKAAEKAASAAEDDAA
;
A
#
# COMPACT_ATOMS: atom_id res chain seq x y z
N MET A 1 49.08 19.51 17.53
CA MET A 1 48.99 19.08 16.11
C MET A 1 47.73 18.22 15.97
N ILE A 2 46.56 18.86 15.86
CA ILE A 2 45.26 18.18 15.90
C ILE A 2 44.85 17.87 14.45
N HIS A 3 44.90 16.60 14.06
CA HIS A 3 44.42 16.13 12.76
C HIS A 3 42.89 16.10 12.75
N TRP A 4 42.27 16.98 11.97
CA TRP A 4 40.85 16.90 11.63
C TRP A 4 40.65 15.88 10.51
N HIS A 5 40.04 14.74 10.81
CA HIS A 5 39.51 13.84 9.77
C HIS A 5 38.15 14.38 9.30
N HIS A 6 38.13 15.12 8.20
CA HIS A 6 36.91 15.40 7.45
C HIS A 6 36.49 14.13 6.71
N SER A 7 35.54 13.39 7.28
CA SER A 7 34.82 12.33 6.57
C SER A 7 33.85 12.99 5.57
N LEU A 8 34.22 13.01 4.29
CA LEU A 8 33.32 13.42 3.21
C LEU A 8 32.24 12.33 3.02
N MET A 9 31.05 12.54 3.58
CA MET A 9 29.85 11.83 3.15
C MET A 9 29.51 12.28 1.71
N LEU A 10 29.83 11.44 0.73
CA LEU A 10 29.31 11.60 -0.63
C LEU A 10 27.80 11.30 -0.62
N SER A 11 26.99 12.35 -0.55
CA SER A 11 25.58 12.29 -0.94
C SER A 11 25.52 12.08 -2.46
N THR A 12 25.23 10.86 -2.90
CA THR A 12 25.03 10.56 -4.32
C THR A 12 23.70 11.15 -4.78
N ASN A 13 23.74 12.39 -5.27
CA ASN A 13 22.56 13.03 -5.85
C ASN A 13 22.26 12.37 -7.22
N LYS A 14 21.34 11.41 -7.24
CA LYS A 14 20.95 10.69 -8.47
C LYS A 14 20.03 11.58 -9.30
N ALA A 15 20.44 11.90 -10.53
CA ALA A 15 19.60 12.67 -11.46
C ALA A 15 18.23 11.98 -11.68
N PRO A 16 17.12 12.74 -11.76
CA PRO A 16 15.79 12.17 -11.94
C PRO A 16 15.72 11.38 -13.25
N THR A 17 15.32 10.11 -13.18
CA THR A 17 15.19 9.26 -14.36
C THR A 17 13.96 9.65 -15.16
N ARG A 18 14.06 9.63 -16.49
CA ARG A 18 12.92 9.93 -17.39
C ARG A 18 11.79 8.95 -17.14
N ALA A 19 10.54 9.42 -17.12
CA ALA A 19 9.37 8.56 -16.90
C ALA A 19 9.30 7.39 -17.89
N THR A 20 9.76 7.57 -19.13
CA THR A 20 9.82 6.53 -20.16
C THR A 20 10.95 5.52 -19.99
N ALA A 21 11.94 5.78 -19.14
CA ALA A 21 13.04 4.85 -18.87
C ALA A 21 12.61 3.67 -17.98
N ARG A 22 11.55 3.85 -17.18
CA ARG A 22 10.99 2.78 -16.35
C ARG A 22 9.88 2.03 -17.09
N SER A 23 9.69 0.77 -16.71
CA SER A 23 8.59 -0.03 -17.26
C SER A 23 7.23 0.59 -16.92
N LYS A 24 6.22 0.38 -17.79
CA LYS A 24 4.84 0.81 -17.53
C LYS A 24 4.28 0.21 -16.23
N ILE A 25 4.77 -0.97 -15.82
CA ILE A 25 4.39 -1.62 -14.56
C ILE A 25 4.97 -0.88 -13.35
N SER A 26 6.26 -0.55 -13.40
CA SER A 26 6.94 0.23 -12.36
C SER A 26 6.43 1.68 -12.29
N ASN A 27 5.89 2.21 -13.39
CA ASN A 27 5.24 3.51 -13.41
C ASN A 27 3.77 3.46 -12.94
N GLY A 28 3.21 2.28 -12.73
CA GLY A 28 1.81 2.11 -12.35
C GLY A 28 0.80 2.39 -13.46
N THR A 29 1.25 2.64 -14.70
CA THR A 29 0.35 2.88 -15.85
C THR A 29 -0.19 1.60 -16.48
N ARG A 30 0.34 0.43 -16.09
CA ARG A 30 -0.15 -0.89 -16.53
C ARG A 30 0.08 -1.95 -15.45
N LEU A 31 -0.83 -2.90 -15.29
CA LEU A 31 -0.65 -4.03 -14.34
C LEU A 31 0.08 -5.23 -14.96
N PHE A 32 -0.12 -5.51 -16.24
CA PHE A 32 0.43 -6.67 -16.94
C PHE A 32 0.98 -6.29 -18.30
N THR A 33 2.13 -6.80 -18.73
CA THR A 33 2.71 -6.40 -20.04
C THR A 33 1.94 -6.98 -21.24
N ASN A 34 1.44 -8.23 -21.14
CA ASN A 34 0.94 -9.01 -22.28
C ASN A 34 -0.40 -9.73 -22.01
N ILE A 35 -1.21 -9.23 -21.08
CA ILE A 35 -2.52 -9.82 -20.75
C ILE A 35 -3.63 -8.83 -21.16
N ASP A 36 -4.72 -9.36 -21.73
CA ASP A 36 -5.94 -8.58 -21.92
C ASP A 36 -6.57 -8.27 -20.55
N GLY A 37 -6.53 -7.00 -20.18
CA GLY A 37 -7.08 -6.49 -18.93
C GLY A 37 -8.60 -6.48 -18.86
N ARG A 38 -9.30 -6.93 -19.92
CA ARG A 38 -10.77 -6.96 -20.03
C ARG A 38 -11.37 -8.34 -19.74
N THR A 39 -10.59 -9.35 -19.40
CA THR A 39 -11.14 -10.63 -18.94
C THR A 39 -11.76 -10.49 -17.54
N SER A 40 -12.67 -11.40 -17.17
CA SER A 40 -13.27 -11.42 -15.82
C SER A 40 -12.19 -11.53 -14.74
N SER A 41 -11.25 -12.46 -14.90
CA SER A 41 -10.12 -12.66 -13.98
C SER A 41 -9.21 -11.43 -13.88
N ALA A 42 -8.95 -10.74 -15.00
CA ALA A 42 -8.11 -9.53 -14.99
C ALA A 42 -8.83 -8.33 -14.34
N ARG A 43 -10.15 -8.21 -14.48
CA ARG A 43 -10.95 -7.24 -13.71
C ARG A 43 -10.93 -7.57 -12.22
N ARG A 44 -11.23 -8.82 -11.85
CA ARG A 44 -11.22 -9.27 -10.46
C ARG A 44 -9.87 -9.05 -9.78
N PHE A 45 -8.76 -9.35 -10.47
CA PHE A 45 -7.42 -9.06 -9.97
C PHE A 45 -7.22 -7.56 -9.67
N ARG A 46 -7.68 -6.69 -10.57
CA ARG A 46 -7.58 -5.24 -10.41
C ARG A 46 -8.40 -4.76 -9.21
N ASP A 47 -9.61 -5.29 -9.04
CA ASP A 47 -10.48 -4.96 -7.90
C ASP A 47 -9.81 -5.34 -6.57
N LEU A 48 -9.21 -6.53 -6.50
CA LEU A 48 -8.45 -6.99 -5.33
C LEU A 48 -7.26 -6.06 -5.04
N VAL A 49 -6.45 -5.74 -6.07
CA VAL A 49 -5.32 -4.82 -5.92
C VAL A 49 -5.79 -3.47 -5.40
N GLN A 50 -6.82 -2.87 -6.01
CA GLN A 50 -7.35 -1.57 -5.60
C GLN A 50 -7.88 -1.60 -4.16
N SER A 51 -8.57 -2.67 -3.76
CA SER A 51 -9.07 -2.85 -2.40
C SER A 51 -7.93 -2.87 -1.38
N PHE A 52 -6.83 -3.56 -1.67
CA PHE A 52 -5.68 -3.63 -0.75
C PHE A 52 -4.84 -2.35 -0.78
N GLU A 53 -4.73 -1.68 -1.93
CA GLU A 53 -4.07 -0.37 -2.01
C GLU A 53 -4.83 0.68 -1.19
N ALA A 54 -6.16 0.62 -1.15
CA ALA A 54 -7.00 1.52 -0.37
C ALA A 54 -6.80 1.40 1.16
N GLU A 55 -6.23 0.30 1.65
CA GLU A 55 -5.86 0.18 3.06
C GLU A 55 -4.67 1.06 3.43
N PHE A 56 -3.85 1.45 2.47
CA PHE A 56 -2.68 2.29 2.70
C PHE A 56 -3.02 3.76 2.54
N GLU A 57 -2.65 4.55 3.53
CA GLU A 57 -2.64 6.00 3.42
C GLU A 57 -1.29 6.47 2.85
N GLY A 58 -1.34 7.34 1.84
CA GLY A 58 -0.16 7.92 1.21
C GLY A 58 0.47 7.08 0.08
N ASN A 59 1.73 7.36 -0.23
CA ASN A 59 2.41 6.77 -1.38
C ASN A 59 2.89 5.33 -1.10
N LEU A 60 2.55 4.41 -2.01
CA LEU A 60 3.03 3.03 -1.98
C LEU A 60 4.42 2.90 -2.61
N CYS A 61 5.37 2.31 -1.87
CA CYS A 61 6.64 1.90 -2.44
C CYS A 61 6.50 0.59 -3.26
N GLU A 62 7.47 0.30 -4.12
CA GLU A 62 7.41 -0.90 -4.98
C GLU A 62 7.33 -2.22 -4.19
N ALA A 63 7.94 -2.28 -3.00
CA ALA A 63 7.86 -3.48 -2.15
C ALA A 63 6.42 -3.73 -1.66
N ASP A 64 5.66 -2.69 -1.34
CA ASP A 64 4.26 -2.85 -0.93
C ASP A 64 3.38 -3.20 -2.13
N ARG A 65 3.61 -2.54 -3.29
CA ARG A 65 2.91 -2.88 -4.54
C ARG A 65 3.12 -4.35 -4.92
N SER A 66 4.35 -4.86 -4.76
CA SER A 66 4.65 -6.28 -4.99
C SER A 66 3.91 -7.19 -4.02
N LEU A 67 3.89 -6.84 -2.73
CA LEU A 67 3.19 -7.62 -1.70
C LEU A 67 1.67 -7.66 -1.94
N ILE A 68 1.07 -6.53 -2.32
CA ILE A 68 -0.34 -6.41 -2.68
C ILE A 68 -0.67 -7.28 -3.90
N ARG A 69 0.14 -7.20 -4.96
CA ARG A 69 -0.04 -8.03 -6.16
C ARG A 69 0.10 -9.52 -5.84
N GLN A 70 1.02 -9.89 -4.94
CA GLN A 70 1.15 -11.27 -4.46
C GLN A 70 -0.11 -11.74 -3.73
N ALA A 71 -0.68 -10.91 -2.83
CA ALA A 71 -1.92 -11.22 -2.15
C ALA A 71 -3.09 -11.42 -3.13
N ALA A 72 -3.26 -10.49 -4.06
CA ALA A 72 -4.29 -10.56 -5.09
C ALA A 72 -4.15 -11.80 -5.98
N THR A 73 -2.92 -12.23 -6.29
CA THR A 73 -2.66 -13.43 -7.08
C THR A 73 -3.09 -14.70 -6.35
N LEU A 74 -2.71 -14.82 -5.07
CA LEU A 74 -3.05 -15.98 -4.24
C LEU A 74 -4.56 -16.08 -4.02
N LEU A 75 -5.23 -14.95 -3.76
CA LEU A 75 -6.68 -14.91 -3.59
C LEU A 75 -7.42 -15.23 -4.88
N LEU A 76 -7.09 -14.60 -6.00
CA LEU A 76 -7.76 -14.87 -7.28
C LEU A 76 -7.68 -16.35 -7.65
N LYS A 77 -6.51 -16.97 -7.45
CA LYS A 77 -6.34 -18.39 -7.77
C LYS A 77 -7.05 -19.29 -6.74
N SER A 78 -7.13 -18.89 -5.47
CA SER A 78 -7.95 -19.56 -4.47
C SER A 78 -9.45 -19.47 -4.80
N GLU A 79 -9.94 -18.31 -5.27
CA GLU A 79 -11.32 -18.10 -5.72
C GLU A 79 -11.63 -19.04 -6.89
N GLN A 80 -10.77 -19.11 -7.91
CA GLN A 80 -10.94 -20.03 -9.04
C GLN A 80 -11.01 -21.51 -8.61
N MET A 81 -10.21 -21.90 -7.61
CA MET A 81 -10.24 -23.26 -7.07
C MET A 81 -11.53 -23.51 -6.26
N GLN A 82 -12.02 -22.52 -5.51
CA GLN A 82 -13.29 -22.63 -4.80
C GLN A 82 -14.48 -22.72 -5.77
N GLU A 83 -14.46 -21.96 -6.87
CA GLU A 83 -15.46 -22.07 -7.93
C GLU A 83 -15.48 -23.49 -8.53
N ALA A 84 -14.32 -24.10 -8.74
CA ALA A 84 -14.20 -25.48 -9.20
C ALA A 84 -14.80 -26.47 -8.17
N VAL A 85 -14.52 -26.29 -6.88
CA VAL A 85 -15.16 -27.08 -5.81
C VAL A 85 -16.69 -26.96 -5.87
N VAL A 86 -17.23 -25.75 -6.03
CA VAL A 86 -18.68 -25.52 -6.11
C VAL A 86 -19.30 -26.18 -7.34
N ARG A 87 -18.55 -26.26 -8.46
CA ARG A 87 -18.98 -27.00 -9.66
C ARG A 87 -18.85 -28.52 -9.53
N GLY A 88 -18.32 -29.04 -8.42
CA GLY A 88 -18.06 -30.47 -8.25
C GLY A 88 -16.85 -30.98 -9.05
N GLU A 89 -15.98 -30.07 -9.51
CA GLU A 89 -14.75 -30.42 -10.21
C GLU A 89 -13.67 -30.89 -9.21
N PRO A 90 -12.78 -31.81 -9.61
CA PRO A 90 -11.67 -32.23 -8.75
C PRO A 90 -10.71 -31.07 -8.51
N VAL A 91 -10.38 -30.83 -7.24
CA VAL A 91 -9.45 -29.77 -6.82
C VAL A 91 -8.42 -30.36 -5.84
N ASP A 92 -7.16 -30.02 -6.05
CA ASP A 92 -6.11 -30.29 -5.07
C ASP A 92 -6.37 -29.47 -3.80
N SER A 93 -6.90 -30.16 -2.78
CA SER A 93 -7.26 -29.56 -1.50
C SER A 93 -6.03 -29.03 -0.75
N ASP A 94 -4.89 -29.70 -0.86
CA ASP A 94 -3.66 -29.25 -0.21
C ASP A 94 -3.13 -27.98 -0.85
N ALA A 95 -3.19 -27.89 -2.19
CA ALA A 95 -2.87 -26.65 -2.88
C ALA A 95 -3.79 -25.51 -2.44
N LEU A 96 -5.11 -25.75 -2.35
CA LEU A 96 -6.07 -24.75 -1.90
C LEU A 96 -5.77 -24.26 -0.48
N ILE A 97 -5.52 -25.19 0.46
CA ILE A 97 -5.19 -24.89 1.86
C ILE A 97 -3.88 -24.08 1.94
N ARG A 98 -2.84 -24.48 1.20
CA ARG A 98 -1.56 -23.75 1.17
C ARG A 98 -1.72 -22.35 0.62
N MET A 99 -2.50 -22.18 -0.44
CA MET A 99 -2.77 -20.88 -1.05
C MET A 99 -3.53 -19.96 -0.11
N ALA A 100 -4.62 -20.44 0.49
CA ALA A 100 -5.42 -19.68 1.45
C ALA A 100 -4.60 -19.28 2.69
N SER A 101 -3.81 -20.21 3.23
CA SER A 101 -2.92 -19.95 4.38
C SER A 101 -1.83 -18.94 4.06
N THR A 102 -1.28 -19.00 2.84
CA THR A 102 -0.27 -18.04 2.39
C THR A 102 -0.90 -16.67 2.16
N ALA A 103 -2.07 -16.60 1.53
CA ALA A 103 -2.82 -15.36 1.36
C ALA A 103 -3.11 -14.68 2.71
N LYS A 104 -3.57 -15.44 3.71
CA LYS A 104 -3.81 -14.95 5.07
C LYS A 104 -2.56 -14.29 5.68
N ARG A 105 -1.38 -14.93 5.55
CA ARG A 105 -0.12 -14.36 6.07
C ARG A 105 0.29 -13.09 5.34
N VAL A 106 0.15 -13.06 4.02
CA VAL A 106 0.48 -11.88 3.22
C VAL A 106 -0.47 -10.71 3.56
N LEU A 107 -1.77 -10.98 3.71
CA LEU A 107 -2.75 -9.97 4.12
C LEU A 107 -2.50 -9.46 5.53
N ALA A 108 -2.14 -10.34 6.48
CA ALA A 108 -1.75 -9.91 7.83
C ALA A 108 -0.52 -8.99 7.79
N ALA A 109 0.47 -9.26 6.92
CA ALA A 109 1.62 -8.39 6.72
C ALA A 109 1.24 -7.04 6.09
N ILE A 110 0.32 -7.04 5.12
CA ILE A 110 -0.24 -5.82 4.51
C ILE A 110 -0.94 -4.97 5.57
N SER A 111 -1.86 -5.56 6.33
CA SER A 111 -2.62 -4.87 7.37
C SER A 111 -1.70 -4.29 8.45
N ALA A 112 -0.72 -5.08 8.92
CA ALA A 112 0.25 -4.60 9.91
C ALA A 112 1.10 -3.42 9.39
N LYS A 113 1.43 -3.39 8.10
CA LYS A 113 2.12 -2.26 7.48
C LYS A 113 1.21 -1.03 7.30
N SER A 114 -0.03 -1.24 6.89
CA SER A 114 -1.03 -0.19 6.75
C SER A 114 -1.24 0.53 8.09
N VAL A 115 -1.50 -0.22 9.17
CA VAL A 115 -1.73 0.34 10.51
C VAL A 115 -0.56 1.21 10.98
N LYS A 116 0.68 0.78 10.71
CA LYS A 116 1.89 1.54 11.07
C LYS A 116 2.03 2.88 10.32
N ARG A 117 1.36 3.05 9.19
CA ARG A 117 1.42 4.27 8.36
C ARG A 117 0.35 5.29 8.68
N LYS A 118 -0.73 4.86 9.33
CA LYS A 118 -1.80 5.77 9.73
C LYS A 118 -1.25 6.79 10.72
N PRO A 119 -1.57 8.09 10.58
CA PRO A 119 -1.15 9.09 11.53
C PRO A 119 -1.73 8.73 12.90
N ALA A 120 -0.93 8.95 13.95
CA ALA A 120 -1.42 8.78 15.31
C ALA A 120 -2.65 9.68 15.51
N ALA A 121 -3.69 9.14 16.14
CA ALA A 121 -4.87 9.93 16.47
C ALA A 121 -4.45 11.15 17.34
N PRO A 122 -5.07 12.32 17.15
CA PRO A 122 -4.77 13.48 17.98
C PRO A 122 -4.97 13.13 19.45
N THR A 123 -4.02 13.52 20.28
CA THR A 123 -4.15 13.31 21.72
C THR A 123 -5.18 14.26 22.32
N ILE A 124 -5.64 13.96 23.54
CA ILE A 124 -6.50 14.90 24.29
C ILE A 124 -5.78 16.25 24.46
N ALA A 125 -4.46 16.23 24.68
CA ALA A 125 -3.66 17.45 24.77
C ALA A 125 -3.69 18.26 23.47
N ASP A 126 -3.54 17.61 22.30
CA ASP A 126 -3.63 18.28 20.99
C ASP A 126 -5.02 18.90 20.77
N TYR A 127 -6.08 18.19 21.18
CA TYR A 127 -7.44 18.69 21.11
C TYR A 127 -7.65 19.94 21.99
N LEU A 128 -7.18 19.90 23.24
CA LEU A 128 -7.28 21.02 24.17
C LEU A 128 -6.46 22.22 23.69
N ALA A 129 -5.25 22.00 23.19
CA ALA A 129 -4.42 23.05 22.63
C ALA A 129 -5.08 23.73 21.43
N ARG A 130 -5.67 22.94 20.51
CA ARG A 130 -6.44 23.48 19.38
C ARG A 130 -7.64 24.30 19.86
N LYS A 131 -8.40 23.81 20.85
CA LYS A 131 -9.55 24.54 21.40
C LYS A 131 -9.16 25.84 22.10
N ALA A 132 -8.03 25.85 22.79
CA ALA A 132 -7.49 27.07 23.40
C ALA A 132 -7.08 28.10 22.34
N ALA A 133 -6.44 27.65 21.25
CA ALA A 133 -6.05 28.51 20.13
C ALA A 133 -7.28 29.09 19.40
N GLU A 134 -8.32 28.28 19.15
CA GLU A 134 -9.60 28.74 18.57
C GLU A 134 -10.25 29.83 19.44
N LYS A 135 -10.26 29.65 20.77
CA LYS A 135 -10.81 30.63 21.71
C LYS A 135 -9.99 31.92 21.76
N ALA A 136 -8.66 31.83 21.69
CA ALA A 136 -7.80 32.99 21.67
C ALA A 136 -7.96 33.80 20.37
N ALA A 137 -8.15 33.12 19.24
CA ALA A 137 -8.42 33.76 17.95
C ALA A 137 -9.77 34.50 17.94
N SER A 138 -10.84 33.88 18.46
CA SER A 138 -12.15 34.54 18.53
C SER A 138 -12.14 35.75 19.47
N ALA A 139 -11.44 35.66 20.61
CA ALA A 139 -11.32 36.79 21.54
C ALA A 139 -10.54 37.97 20.94
N ALA A 140 -9.53 37.71 20.11
CA ALA A 140 -8.78 38.76 19.41
C ALA A 140 -9.58 39.43 18.28
N GLU A 141 -10.54 38.73 17.68
CA GLU A 141 -11.48 39.30 16.70
C GLU A 141 -12.56 40.16 17.38
N ASP A 142 -13.03 39.76 18.58
CA ASP A 142 -13.99 40.54 19.36
C ASP A 142 -13.38 41.86 19.93
N ASP A 143 -12.08 41.88 20.27
CA ASP A 143 -11.38 43.09 20.73
C ASP A 143 -11.04 44.08 19.60
N ALA A 144 -11.17 43.69 18.33
CA ALA A 144 -10.85 44.51 17.16
C ALA A 144 -12.07 45.15 16.48
N ALA A 145 -13.30 44.85 16.96
CA ALA A 145 -14.58 45.36 16.46
C ALA A 145 -15.18 46.43 17.38
#